data_AF-A0A5C6KUL5-F1
#
_entry.id   AF-A0A5C6KUL5-F1
#
_cell.length_a   1.000
_cell.length_b   1.000
_cell.length_c   1.000
_cell.angle_alpha   90.00
_cell.angle_beta   90.00
_cell.angle_gamma   90.00
#
_symmetry.space_group_name_H-M   'P 1'
#
loop_
_entity.id
_entity.type
_entity.pdbx_description
1 polymer ?
#
loop_
_entity_poly.entity_id
_entity_poly.type
_entity_poly.pdbx_seq_one_letter_code
_entity_poly.pdbx_strand_id
1 'polypeptide(L)' 'MEHMIQDMNQRGVSLLVVDMRYNGGGNSLLGNMLLEALNIHLSISISYGNTTNTKKALGYMAGRA' A
#
# COMPACT_ATOMS: atom_id res chain seq x y z
N MET A 1 -0.50 8.01 10.78
CA MET A 1 -1.88 8.43 10.41
C MET A 1 -2.30 9.67 11.19
N GLU A 2 -2.15 9.66 12.51
CA GLU A 2 -2.67 10.69 13.42
C GLU A 2 -2.23 12.11 13.05
N HIS A 3 -0.96 12.33 12.70
CA HIS A 3 -0.49 13.64 12.25
C HIS A 3 -1.21 14.16 11.00
N MET A 4 -1.45 13.30 10.01
CA MET A 4 -2.16 13.69 8.79
C MET A 4 -3.61 14.07 9.10
N ILE A 5 -4.28 13.33 9.99
CA ILE A 5 -5.65 13.62 10.41
C ILE A 5 -5.72 14.95 11.16
N GLN A 6 -4.77 15.20 12.07
CA GLN A 6 -4.67 16.47 12.79
C GLN A 6 -4.47 17.63 11.82
N ASP A 7 -3.54 17.52 10.88
CA ASP A 7 -3.29 18.55 9.86
C ASP A 7 -4.52 18.80 8.97
N MET A 8 -5.22 17.74 8.55
CA MET A 8 -6.45 17.84 7.76
C MET A 8 -7.54 18.58 8.52
N ASN A 9 -7.73 18.25 9.80
CA ASN A 9 -8.74 18.88 10.65
C ASN A 9 -8.40 20.35 10.92
N GLN A 10 -7.13 20.65 11.21
CA GLN A 10 -6.68 22.03 11.41
C GLN A 10 -6.83 22.90 10.16
N ARG A 11 -6.64 22.31 8.97
CA ARG A 11 -6.78 23.01 7.69
C ARG A 11 -8.22 22.99 7.14
N GLY A 12 -9.16 22.37 7.83
CA GLY A 12 -10.56 22.27 7.39
C GLY A 12 -10.72 21.54 6.06
N VAL A 13 -9.91 20.50 5.81
CA VAL A 13 -9.96 19.73 4.56
C VAL A 13 -11.31 18.99 4.45
N SER A 14 -12.07 19.31 3.42
CA SER A 14 -13.38 18.70 3.15
C SER A 14 -13.34 17.52 2.17
N LEU A 15 -12.25 17.37 1.41
CA LEU A 15 -12.03 16.30 0.46
C LEU A 15 -10.57 15.84 0.47
N LEU A 16 -10.36 14.55 0.67
CA LEU A 16 -9.04 13.91 0.59
C LEU A 16 -8.92 13.13 -0.72
N VAL A 17 -7.95 13.51 -1.55
CA VAL A 17 -7.56 12.73 -2.74
C VAL A 17 -6.31 11.92 -2.39
N VAL A 18 -6.41 10.60 -2.51
CA VAL A 18 -5.30 9.67 -2.25
C VAL A 18 -4.74 9.20 -3.59
N ASP A 19 -3.55 9.66 -3.96
CA ASP A 19 -2.88 9.21 -5.18
C ASP A 19 -2.07 7.94 -4.92
N MET A 20 -2.57 6.82 -5.42
CA MET A 20 -1.91 5.51 -5.35
C MET A 20 -1.34 5.07 -6.70
N ARG A 21 -1.31 5.96 -7.71
CA ARG A 21 -0.75 5.63 -9.02
C ARG A 21 0.74 5.31 -8.86
N TYR A 22 1.19 4.25 -9.52
CA TYR A 22 2.56 3.73 -9.41
C TYR A 22 2.98 3.22 -8.01
N ASN A 23 2.04 3.08 -7.07
CA ASN A 23 2.26 2.29 -5.87
C ASN A 23 2.02 0.81 -6.18
N GLY A 24 3.09 0.03 -6.32
CA GLY A 24 3.03 -1.41 -6.62
C GLY A 24 2.49 -2.29 -5.49
N GLY A 25 2.06 -1.69 -4.38
CA GLY A 25 1.67 -2.40 -3.16
C GLY A 25 2.88 -2.86 -2.35
N GLY A 26 2.68 -3.91 -1.55
CA GLY A 26 3.71 -4.44 -0.65
C GLY A 26 3.08 -5.18 0.52
N ASN A 27 3.36 -4.73 1.73
CA ASN A 27 2.84 -5.34 2.95
C ASN A 27 1.32 -5.16 3.07
N SER A 28 0.57 -6.26 3.00
CA SER A 28 -0.88 -6.27 3.07
C SER A 28 -1.45 -5.79 4.40
N LEU A 29 -0.74 -5.98 5.52
CA LEU A 29 -1.15 -5.45 6.83
C LEU A 29 -1.15 -3.92 6.83
N LEU A 30 -0.11 -3.30 6.24
CA LEU A 30 -0.04 -1.85 6.10
C LEU A 30 -1.16 -1.32 5.19
N GLY A 31 -1.47 -2.06 4.11
CA GLY A 31 -2.60 -1.75 3.24
C GLY A 31 -3.94 -1.78 3.97
N ASN A 32 -4.18 -2.79 4.80
CA ASN A 32 -5.42 -2.88 5.57
C ASN A 32 -5.54 -1.77 6.62
N MET A 33 -4.45 -1.45 7.34
CA MET A 33 -4.47 -0.33 8.30
C MET A 33 -4.77 1.01 7.61
N LEU A 34 -4.26 1.22 6.39
CA LEU A 34 -4.60 2.40 5.59
C LEU A 34 -6.10 2.43 5.25
N LEU A 35 -6.67 1.32 4.78
CA LEU A 35 -8.09 1.24 4.43
C LEU A 35 -9.00 1.49 5.64
N GLU A 36 -8.68 0.88 6.78
CA GLU A 36 -9.43 1.07 8.03
C GLU A 36 -9.38 2.52 8.50
N ALA A 37 -8.20 3.15 8.46
CA ALA A 37 -8.06 4.54 8.86
C ALA A 37 -8.75 5.54 7.91
N LEU A 38 -8.99 5.14 6.66
CA LEU A 38 -9.82 5.88 5.70
C LEU A 38 -11.31 5.50 5.78
N ASN A 39 -11.68 4.59 6.70
CA ASN A 39 -13.01 4.01 6.85
C ASN A 39 -13.56 3.41 5.54
N ILE A 40 -12.69 2.76 4.76
CA ILE A 40 -13.03 2.11 3.50
C ILE A 40 -13.15 0.61 3.74
N HIS A 41 -14.37 0.09 3.67
CA HIS A 41 -14.60 -1.34 3.63
C HIS A 41 -14.50 -1.85 2.20
N LEU A 42 -13.41 -2.53 1.89
CA LEU A 42 -13.19 -3.17 0.61
C LEU A 42 -13.31 -4.69 0.77
N SER A 43 -14.29 -5.30 0.11
CA SER A 43 -14.39 -6.76 -0.01
C SER A 43 -13.37 -7.26 -1.02
N ILE A 44 -12.10 -7.33 -0.62
CA ILE A 44 -11.01 -7.85 -1.45
C ILE A 44 -10.77 -9.32 -1.15
N SER A 45 -10.92 -10.18 -2.16
CA SER A 45 -10.36 -11.54 -2.13
C SER A 45 -8.85 -11.45 -2.33
N ILE A 46 -8.10 -11.41 -1.23
CA ILE A 46 -6.63 -11.46 -1.25
C ILE A 46 -6.21 -12.91 -1.56
N SER A 47 -5.89 -13.18 -2.83
CA SER A 47 -5.12 -14.38 -3.15
C SER A 47 -3.68 -14.14 -2.73
N TYR A 48 -3.23 -14.84 -1.69
CA TYR A 48 -1.81 -14.92 -1.35
C TYR A 48 -1.11 -15.71 -2.46
N GLY A 49 -0.83 -15.05 -3.58
CA GLY A 49 0.00 -15.60 -4.64
C GLY A 49 1.36 -15.96 -4.06
N ASN A 50 1.62 -17.27 -3.92
CA ASN A 50 2.89 -17.83 -3.51
C ASN A 50 4.04 -17.10 -4.20
N THR A 51 4.87 -16.38 -3.43
CA THR A 51 5.96 -15.53 -3.92
C THR A 51 6.98 -16.35 -4.73
N THR A 52 6.73 -16.49 -6.03
CA THR A 52 7.65 -17.11 -7.00
C THR A 52 8.46 -16.02 -7.73
N ASN A 53 8.80 -14.92 -7.05
CA ASN A 53 9.65 -13.86 -7.62
C ASN A 53 11.10 -13.89 -7.08
N THR A 54 11.43 -14.77 -6.12
CA THR A 54 12.81 -14.95 -5.65
C THR A 54 13.72 -15.44 -6.78
N LYS A 55 13.24 -16.30 -7.68
CA LYS A 55 14.05 -16.78 -8.83
C LYS A 55 14.34 -15.68 -9.85
N LYS A 56 13.40 -14.76 -10.10
CA LYS A 56 13.62 -13.68 -11.07
C LYS A 56 14.63 -12.67 -10.53
N ALA A 57 14.54 -12.30 -9.24
CA ALA A 57 15.52 -11.43 -8.58
C ALA A 57 16.92 -12.04 -8.52
N LEU A 58 17.05 -13.35 -8.24
CA LEU A 58 18.33 -14.06 -8.25
C LEU A 58 18.93 -14.15 -9.67
N GLY A 59 18.10 -14.32 -10.71
CA GLY A 59 18.55 -14.31 -12.11
C GLY A 59 19.18 -12.97 -12.53
N TYR A 60 18.64 -11.84 -12.06
CA TYR A 60 19.24 -10.51 -12.30
C TYR A 60 20.57 -10.30 -11.57
N MET A 61 20.81 -11.01 -10.46
CA MET A 61 22.06 -10.93 -9.69
C MET A 61 23.13 -11.90 -10.21
N ALA A 62 22.74 -13.06 -10.74
CA ALA A 62 23.66 -14.08 -11.26
C ALA A 62 24.26 -13.72 -12.65
N GLY A 63 23.63 -12.81 -13.40
CA GLY A 63 24.14 -12.33 -14.69
C GLY A 63 25.13 -11.15 -14.62
N ARG A 64 25.57 -10.76 -13.42
CA ARG A 64 26.51 -9.65 -13.19
C ARG A 64 27.83 -10.15 -12.57
N ALA A 65 28.44 -11.15 -13.20
CA ALA A 65 29.82 -11.58 -12.95
C ALA A 65 30.65 -11.42 -14.22
#